data_AF-A0A975QNI6-F1
#
_entry.id   AF-A0A975QNI6-F1
#
_cell.length_a   1.000
_cell.length_b   1.000
_cell.length_c   1.000
_cell.angle_alpha   90.00
_cell.angle_beta   90.00
_cell.angle_gamma   90.00
#
_symmetry.space_group_name_H-M   'P 1'
#
loop_
_entity.id
_entity.type
_entity.pdbx_description
1 polymer ?
#
loop_
_entity_poly.entity_id
_entity_poly.type
_entity_poly.pdbx_seq_one_letter_code
_entity_poly.pdbx_strand_id
1 'polypeptide(L)' 'MNKKNEMMIKKRQQLEMTQGQLADLLGVKSNTVCQYENGNRKPRGQTAIKISKILNIPLEKII' A
#
# COMPACT_ATOMS: atom_id res chain seq x y z
N MET A 1 0.74 -14.01 5.05
CA MET A 1 0.85 -12.54 4.96
C MET A 1 1.94 -12.08 5.92
N ASN A 2 2.76 -11.07 5.58
CA ASN A 2 3.84 -10.62 6.47
C ASN A 2 3.42 -9.34 7.23
N LYS A 3 4.12 -9.02 8.34
CA LYS A 3 3.80 -7.86 9.20
C LYS A 3 3.74 -6.52 8.46
N LYS A 4 4.47 -6.37 7.35
CA LYS A 4 4.50 -5.12 6.55
C LYS A 4 3.19 -4.92 5.80
N ASN A 5 2.68 -5.99 5.18
CA ASN A 5 1.44 -5.91 4.42
C ASN A 5 0.23 -5.68 5.34
N GLU A 6 0.21 -6.32 6.52
CA GLU A 6 -0.80 -6.07 7.55
C GLU A 6 -0.81 -4.60 7.99
N MET A 7 0.37 -3.98 8.09
CA MET A 7 0.47 -2.57 8.44
C MET A 7 -0.09 -1.64 7.34
N MET A 8 0.16 -1.98 6.07
CA MET A 8 -0.41 -1.27 4.92
C MET A 8 -1.94 -1.32 4.95
N ILE A 9 -2.52 -2.52 5.17
CA ILE A 9 -3.98 -2.71 5.28
C ILE A 9 -4.53 -1.88 6.43
N LYS A 10 -3.94 -2.00 7.63
CA LYS A 10 -4.40 -1.27 8.82
C LYS A 10 -4.40 0.24 8.61
N LYS A 11 -3.32 0.78 8.02
CA LYS A 11 -3.22 2.22 7.75
C LYS A 11 -4.21 2.70 6.70
N ARG A 12 -4.41 1.93 5.63
CA ARG A 12 -5.44 2.24 4.63
C ARG A 12 -6.85 2.27 5.27
N GLN A 13 -7.15 1.29 6.13
CA GLN A 13 -8.44 1.22 6.83
C GLN A 13 -8.60 2.35 7.87
N GLN A 14 -7.54 2.74 8.57
CA GLN A 14 -7.56 3.91 9.47
C GLN A 14 -7.85 5.23 8.74
N LEU A 15 -7.52 5.29 7.45
CA LEU A 15 -7.83 6.42 6.57
C LEU A 15 -9.18 6.25 5.84
N GLU A 16 -9.97 5.22 6.20
CA GLU A 16 -11.28 4.90 5.61
C GLU A 16 -11.24 4.71 4.08
N MET A 17 -10.10 4.29 3.55
CA MET A 17 -9.92 4.10 2.12
C MET A 17 -10.22 2.66 1.70
N THR A 18 -10.84 2.49 0.55
CA THR A 18 -10.89 1.21 -0.17
C THR A 18 -9.56 0.93 -0.88
N GLN A 19 -9.33 -0.33 -1.27
CA GLN A 19 -8.16 -0.68 -2.11
C GLN A 19 -8.19 0.07 -3.45
N GLY A 20 -9.38 0.35 -4.00
CA GLY A 20 -9.55 1.13 -5.23
C GLY A 20 -9.11 2.58 -5.06
N GLN A 21 -9.55 3.25 -4.00
CA GLN A 21 -9.12 4.63 -3.73
C GLN A 21 -7.60 4.76 -3.53
N LEU A 22 -6.98 3.77 -2.84
CA LEU A 22 -5.52 3.75 -2.74
C LEU A 22 -4.86 3.54 -4.12
N ALA A 23 -5.45 2.71 -4.96
CA ALA A 23 -4.95 2.46 -6.31
C ALA A 23 -5.04 3.71 -7.20
N ASP A 24 -6.15 4.45 -7.10
CA ASP A 24 -6.37 5.71 -7.82
C ASP A 24 -5.31 6.75 -7.44
N LEU A 25 -5.03 6.92 -6.14
CA LEU A 25 -3.96 7.82 -5.68
C LEU A 25 -2.56 7.39 -6.12
N LEU A 26 -2.34 6.09 -6.27
CA LEU A 26 -1.06 5.55 -6.75
C LEU A 26 -0.94 5.62 -8.29
N GLY A 27 -2.04 5.77 -9.00
CA GLY A 27 -2.11 5.66 -10.47
C GLY A 27 -1.92 4.22 -10.94
N VAL A 28 -2.43 3.23 -10.20
CA VAL A 28 -2.36 1.80 -10.53
C VAL A 28 -3.74 1.16 -10.50
N LYS A 29 -3.86 -0.07 -11.00
CA LYS A 29 -5.13 -0.82 -10.93
C LYS A 29 -5.38 -1.32 -9.50
N SER A 30 -6.64 -1.42 -9.07
CA SER A 30 -7.03 -1.94 -7.74
C SER A 30 -6.43 -3.32 -7.42
N ASN A 31 -6.34 -4.21 -8.42
CA ASN A 31 -5.69 -5.52 -8.28
C ASN A 31 -4.19 -5.40 -7.91
N THR A 32 -3.52 -4.33 -8.32
CA THR A 32 -2.11 -4.09 -7.94
C THR A 32 -1.99 -3.81 -6.45
N VAL A 33 -2.89 -3.02 -5.87
CA VAL A 33 -2.96 -2.79 -4.41
C VAL A 33 -3.31 -4.09 -3.68
N CYS A 34 -4.27 -4.86 -4.18
CA CYS A 34 -4.60 -6.18 -3.63
C CYS A 34 -3.39 -7.12 -3.59
N GLN A 35 -2.58 -7.15 -4.66
CA GLN A 35 -1.34 -7.94 -4.68
C GLN A 35 -0.30 -7.45 -3.67
N TYR A 36 -0.21 -6.14 -3.41
CA TYR A 36 0.66 -5.59 -2.37
C TYR A 36 0.20 -6.01 -0.97
N GLU A 37 -1.09 -5.84 -0.67
CA GLU A 37 -1.68 -6.17 0.63
C GLU A 37 -1.65 -7.68 0.93
N ASN A 38 -1.77 -8.53 -0.10
CA ASN A 38 -1.66 -9.98 0.07
C ASN A 38 -0.20 -10.46 0.10
N GLY A 39 0.77 -9.62 -0.28
CA GLY A 39 2.19 -9.97 -0.36
C GLY A 39 2.60 -10.73 -1.62
N ASN A 40 1.70 -10.86 -2.58
CA ASN A 40 1.97 -11.47 -3.89
C ASN A 40 2.90 -10.59 -4.73
N ARG A 41 2.94 -9.29 -4.46
CA ARG A 41 3.85 -8.34 -5.08
C ARG A 41 4.40 -7.37 -4.05
N LYS A 42 5.63 -6.92 -4.23
CA LYS A 42 6.25 -5.92 -3.37
C LYS A 42 6.26 -4.54 -4.07
N PRO A 43 5.79 -3.47 -3.41
CA PRO A 43 5.97 -2.11 -3.91
C PRO A 43 7.47 -1.77 -3.96
N ARG A 44 7.92 -1.06 -5.01
CA ARG A 44 9.32 -0.65 -5.17
C ARG A 44 9.42 0.76 -5.74
N GLY A 45 10.59 1.38 -5.60
CA GLY A 45 10.92 2.67 -6.18
C GLY A 45 9.87 3.73 -5.88
N GLN A 46 9.40 4.43 -6.92
CA GLN A 46 8.42 5.51 -6.79
C GLN A 46 7.09 5.05 -6.16
N THR A 47 6.63 3.83 -6.44
CA THR A 47 5.38 3.32 -5.85
C THR A 47 5.51 3.16 -4.34
N ALA A 48 6.64 2.64 -3.84
CA ALA A 48 6.87 2.52 -2.40
C ALA A 48 6.90 3.89 -1.71
N ILE A 49 7.55 4.89 -2.35
CA ILE A 49 7.59 6.28 -1.87
C ILE A 49 6.18 6.89 -1.83
N LYS A 50 5.36 6.67 -2.86
CA LYS A 50 3.97 7.16 -2.88
C LYS A 50 3.14 6.53 -1.77
N ILE A 51 3.21 5.20 -1.59
CA ILE A 51 2.47 4.52 -0.52
C ILE A 51 2.91 5.06 0.86
N SER A 52 4.22 5.26 1.05
CA SER A 52 4.78 5.82 2.29
C SER A 52 4.17 7.18 2.61
N LYS A 53 4.07 8.07 1.60
CA LYS A 53 3.46 9.39 1.75
C LYS A 53 1.95 9.33 1.97
N ILE A 54 1.22 8.54 1.18
CA ILE A 54 -0.25 8.46 1.23
C ILE A 54 -0.71 7.87 2.57
N LEU A 55 -0.08 6.77 3.00
CA LEU A 55 -0.48 6.06 4.22
C LEU A 55 0.24 6.56 5.48
N ASN A 56 1.11 7.57 5.34
CA ASN A 56 1.98 8.08 6.40
C ASN A 56 2.74 6.97 7.14
N ILE A 57 3.44 6.15 6.36
CA ILE A 57 4.22 5.00 6.82
C ILE A 57 5.70 5.24 6.48
N PRO A 58 6.65 4.98 7.41
CA PRO A 58 8.08 5.02 7.08
C PRO A 58 8.43 4.07 5.93
N LEU A 59 9.23 4.54 4.97
CA LEU A 59 9.54 3.81 3.74
C LEU A 59 10.15 2.42 4.03
N GLU A 60 10.96 2.30 5.08
CA GLU A 60 11.62 1.05 5.51
C GLU A 60 10.61 -0.05 5.86
N LYS A 61 9.39 0.33 6.23
CA LYS A 61 8.30 -0.59 6.53
C LYS A 61 7.53 -1.04 5.28
N ILE A 62 7.76 -0.42 4.13
CA ILE A 62 7.14 -0.78 2.84
C ILE A 62 8.09 -1.63 1.98
N ILE A 63 9.37 -1.26 1.92
CA ILE A 63 10.38 -1.94 1.09
C ILE A 63 11.04 -3.13 1.77
#